data_AF-H5TRV7-F1
#
_entry.id   AF-H5TRV7-F1
#
_cell.length_a   1.000
_cell.length_b   1.000
_cell.length_c   1.000
_cell.angle_alpha   90.00
_cell.angle_beta   90.00
_cell.angle_gamma   90.00
#
_symmetry.space_group_name_H-M   'P 1'
#
loop_
_entity.id
_entity.type
_entity.pdbx_description
1 polymer ?
#
loop_
_entity_poly.entity_id
_entity_poly.type
_entity_poly.pdbx_seq_one_letter_code
_entity_poly.pdbx_strand_id
1 'polypeptide(L)' 'MSAAAVRTRYRVDYRRGDRVSVDGKLGTVVSFPDHYLGVRFDGSRRVSRCHPTWRVEHAH' A
#
# COMPACT_ATOMS: atom_id res chain seq x y z
N MET A 1 3.46 2.72 13.75
CA MET A 1 4.61 1.99 13.14
C MET A 1 5.17 2.80 11.98
N SER A 2 6.45 2.62 11.61
CA SER A 2 7.07 3.32 10.47
C SER A 2 6.99 2.48 9.18
N ALA A 3 7.20 3.11 8.02
CA ALA A 3 7.28 2.39 6.73
C ALA A 3 8.36 1.30 6.73
N ALA A 4 9.51 1.57 7.35
CA ALA A 4 10.58 0.58 7.51
C ALA A 4 10.13 -0.62 8.34
N ALA A 5 9.38 -0.39 9.43
CA ALA A 5 8.87 -1.46 10.27
C ALA A 5 7.85 -2.36 9.53
N VAL A 6 6.99 -1.78 8.68
CA VAL A 6 6.06 -2.54 7.82
C VAL A 6 6.82 -3.42 6.83
N ARG A 7 7.82 -2.85 6.13
CA ARG A 7 8.65 -3.58 5.17
C ARG A 7 9.39 -4.75 5.81
N THR A 8 10.05 -4.52 6.95
CA THR A 8 10.76 -5.58 7.67
C THR A 8 9.81 -6.67 8.19
N ARG A 9 8.65 -6.29 8.75
CA ARG A 9 7.69 -7.23 9.33
C ARG A 9 7.07 -8.15 8.29
N TYR A 10 6.65 -7.60 7.16
CA TYR A 10 5.94 -8.35 6.11
C TYR A 10 6.82 -8.80 4.96
N ARG A 11 8.12 -8.46 4.98
CA ARG A 11 9.08 -8.74 3.91
C ARG A 11 8.61 -8.21 2.55
N VAL A 12 8.10 -6.98 2.56
CA VAL A 12 7.65 -6.24 1.37
C VAL A 12 8.54 -5.02 1.16
N ASP A 13 8.54 -4.47 -0.05
CA ASP A 13 9.41 -3.34 -0.42
C ASP A 13 8.65 -2.05 -0.78
N TYR A 14 7.31 -2.03 -0.64
CA TYR A 14 6.48 -0.87 -0.94
C TYR A 14 6.96 0.44 -0.29
N ARG A 15 6.80 1.53 -1.03
CA ARG A 15 7.20 2.89 -0.71
C ARG A 15 6.06 3.85 -1.01
N ARG A 16 6.11 5.05 -0.41
CA ARG A 16 5.17 6.11 -0.80
C ARG A 16 5.47 6.52 -2.24
N GLY A 17 4.41 6.72 -3.03
CA GLY A 17 4.49 6.99 -4.45
C GLY A 17 4.41 5.74 -5.32
N ASP A 18 4.62 4.55 -4.74
CA ASP A 18 4.51 3.30 -5.51
C ASP A 18 3.09 3.12 -6.03
N ARG A 19 3.04 2.66 -7.27
CA ARG A 19 1.82 2.29 -7.95
C ARG A 19 1.54 0.82 -7.69
N VAL A 20 0.32 0.51 -7.25
CA VAL A 20 -0.07 -0.84 -6.84
C VAL A 20 -1.45 -1.23 -7.36
N SER A 21 -1.64 -2.52 -7.59
CA SER A 21 -2.95 -3.15 -7.72
C SER A 21 -3.29 -3.83 -6.40
N VAL A 22 -4.47 -3.54 -5.83
CA VAL A 22 -4.99 -4.25 -4.65
C VAL A 22 -6.31 -4.88 -5.04
N ASP A 23 -6.36 -6.22 -5.07
CA ASP A 23 -7.56 -6.97 -5.48
C ASP A 23 -8.08 -6.49 -6.87
N GLY A 24 -7.15 -6.24 -7.79
CA GLY A 24 -7.44 -5.76 -9.15
C GLY A 24 -7.75 -4.26 -9.26
N LYS A 25 -7.75 -3.50 -8.15
CA LYS A 25 -7.99 -2.05 -8.16
C LYS A 25 -6.69 -1.28 -8.09
N LEU A 26 -6.46 -0.41 -9.07
CA LEU A 26 -5.26 0.43 -9.13
C LEU A 26 -5.31 1.59 -8.14
N GLY A 27 -4.16 1.86 -7.51
CA GLY A 27 -4.00 2.97 -6.60
C GLY A 27 -2.54 3.29 -6.32
N THR A 28 -2.32 4.33 -5.52
CA THR A 28 -0.98 4.79 -5.13
C THR A 28 -0.81 4.68 -3.62
N VAL A 29 0.32 4.15 -3.17
CA VAL A 29 0.69 4.14 -1.76
C VAL A 29 1.02 5.56 -1.33
N VAL A 30 0.24 6.11 -0.39
CA VAL A 30 0.41 7.48 0.11
C VAL A 30 0.86 7.53 1.56
N SER A 31 0.68 6.46 2.33
CA SER A 31 1.05 6.39 3.74
C SER A 31 1.25 4.97 4.26
N PHE A 32 1.69 4.84 5.51
CA PHE A 32 1.86 3.57 6.23
C PHE A 32 1.18 3.67 7.61
N PRO A 33 -0.17 3.68 7.67
CA PRO A 33 -0.88 3.75 8.94
C PRO A 33 -0.79 2.40 9.66
N ASP A 34 -0.22 2.42 10.86
CA ASP A 34 0.03 1.21 11.66
C ASP A 34 0.80 0.15 10.87
N HIS A 35 0.22 -1.04 10.69
CA HIS A 35 0.81 -2.15 9.95
C HIS A 35 0.27 -2.30 8.52
N TYR A 36 -0.40 -1.27 7.98
CA TYR A 36 -1.03 -1.29 6.67
C TYR A 36 -0.30 -0.41 5.65
N LEU A 37 -0.58 -0.65 4.37
CA LEU A 37 -0.38 0.31 3.29
C LEU A 37 -1.58 1.25 3.25
N GLY A 38 -1.35 2.55 3.28
CA GLY A 38 -2.37 3.54 2.99
C GLY A 38 -2.42 3.76 1.49
N VAL A 39 -3.45 3.24 0.81
CA VAL A 39 -3.60 3.30 -0.65
C VAL A 39 -4.72 4.28 -1.02
N ARG A 40 -4.41 5.23 -1.89
CA ARG A 40 -5.44 6.04 -2.56
C ARG A 40 -5.72 5.41 -3.92
N PHE A 41 -6.89 4.78 -4.03
CA PHE A 41 -7.36 4.21 -5.29
C PHE A 41 -7.71 5.30 -6.30
N ASP A 42 -7.60 4.97 -7.58
CA ASP A 42 -7.95 5.89 -8.66
C ASP A 42 -9.41 6.33 -8.56
N GLY A 43 -9.64 7.62 -8.84
CA GLY A 43 -10.96 8.24 -8.72
C GLY A 43 -11.45 8.42 -7.27
N SER A 44 -10.75 7.87 -6.28
CA SER A 44 -11.09 8.03 -4.86
C SER A 44 -10.35 9.21 -4.23
N ARG A 45 -11.08 10.00 -3.44
CA ARG A 45 -10.49 11.00 -2.53
C ARG A 45 -10.07 10.38 -1.19
N ARG A 46 -10.54 9.18 -0.87
CA ARG A 46 -10.30 8.50 0.41
C ARG A 46 -9.08 7.59 0.33
N VAL A 47 -8.36 7.50 1.45
CA VAL A 47 -7.26 6.56 1.64
C VAL A 47 -7.80 5.31 2.32
N SER A 48 -7.54 4.16 1.72
CA SER A 48 -7.89 2.83 2.26
C SER A 48 -6.70 2.21 2.95
N ARG A 49 -6.95 1.40 3.99
CA ARG A 49 -5.92 0.58 4.65
C ARG A 49 -5.90 -0.79 4.00
N CYS A 50 -4.78 -1.16 3.39
CA CYS A 50 -4.59 -2.43 2.70
C CYS A 50 -3.52 -3.24 3.42
N HIS A 51 -3.80 -4.52 3.69
CA HIS A 51 -2.80 -5.38 4.33
C HIS A 51 -1.64 -5.62 3.35
N PRO A 52 -0.37 -5.45 3.75
CA PRO A 52 0.74 -5.45 2.80
C PRO A 52 0.94 -6.76 2.03
N THR A 53 0.42 -7.88 2.55
CA THR A 53 0.53 -9.21 1.94
C THR A 53 -0.76 -9.70 1.29
N TRP A 54 -1.83 -8.91 1.29
CA TRP A 54 -3.13 -9.34 0.74
C TRP A 54 -3.30 -8.83 -0.68
N ARG A 55 -3.07 -9.70 -1.67
CA ARG A 55 -3.33 -9.43 -3.10
C ARG A 55 -2.89 -8.03 -3.54
N VAL A 56 -1.74 -7.59 -3.02
CA VAL A 56 -1.09 -6.34 -3.40
C VAL A 56 0.01 -6.71 -4.38
N GLU A 57 0.00 -6.06 -5.54
CA GLU A 57 1.00 -6.24 -6.58
C GLU A 57 1.54 -4.86 -6.97
N HIS A 58 2.82 -4.80 -7.32
CA HIS A 58 3.36 -3.62 -7.99
C HIS A 58 2.69 -3.46 -9.35
N ALA A 59 2.35 -2.23 -9.70
CA ALA A 59 1.79 -1.88 -11.00
C ALA A 59 2.68 -0.83 -11.66
N HIS A 60 2.77 -0.87 -12.99
CA HIS A 60 3.53 0.09 -13.81
C HIS A 60 2.61 1.16 -14.39
#